data_AF-A0A1G2MUX8-F1
#
_entry.id   AF-A0A1G2MUX8-F1
#
_cell.length_a   1.000
_cell.length_b   1.000
_cell.length_c   1.000
_cell.angle_alpha   90.00
_cell.angle_beta   90.00
_cell.angle_gamma   90.00
#
_symmetry.space_group_name_H-M   'P 1'
#
loop_
_entity.id
_entity.type
_entity.pdbx_description
1 polymer ?
#
loop_
_entity_poly.entity_id
_entity_poly.type
_entity_poly.pdbx_seq_one_letter_code
_entity_poly.pdbx_strand_id
1 'polypeptide(L)' 'MAGLVDIPENYKKVVYKLEEKNGEILVTITQDNNANEEAKDHSEKNWGMVLSGLKKLLEI' A
#
# COMPACT_ATOMS: atom_id res chain seq x y z
N MET A 1 -10.49 -8.89 21.01
CA MET A 1 -9.09 -8.44 21.08
C MET A 1 -9.13 -6.92 20.96
N ALA A 2 -8.63 -6.19 21.96
CA ALA A 2 -8.48 -4.74 21.85
C ALA A 2 -7.34 -4.46 20.85
N GLY A 3 -7.47 -3.42 20.04
CA GLY A 3 -6.43 -2.99 19.12
C GLY A 3 -5.16 -2.54 19.86
N LEU A 4 -4.14 -2.19 19.09
CA LEU A 4 -2.93 -1.58 19.65
C LEU A 4 -3.25 -0.21 20.26
N VAL A 5 -2.41 0.22 21.21
CA VAL A 5 -2.51 1.56 21.79
C VAL A 5 -2.29 2.61 20.69
N ASP A 6 -3.04 3.71 20.76
CA ASP A 6 -2.94 4.81 19.81
C ASP A 6 -1.66 5.63 20.05
N ILE A 7 -0.53 5.12 19.55
CA ILE A 7 0.80 5.75 19.61
C ILE A 7 1.47 5.70 18.23
N PRO A 8 2.34 6.68 17.89
CA PRO A 8 2.99 6.75 16.58
C PRO A 8 3.71 5.47 16.14
N GLU A 9 4.29 4.73 17.10
CA GLU A 9 5.00 3.48 16.87
C GLU A 9 4.10 2.36 16.33
N ASN A 10 2.79 2.45 16.52
CA ASN A 10 1.84 1.44 16.05
C ASN A 10 1.25 1.77 14.67
N TYR A 11 1.56 2.95 14.11
CA TYR A 11 1.02 3.35 12.82
C TYR A 11 1.78 2.72 11.66
N LYS A 12 1.02 2.25 10.66
CA LYS A 12 1.60 1.86 9.37
C LYS A 12 1.94 3.12 8.59
N LYS A 13 3.17 3.16 8.07
CA LYS A 13 3.59 4.25 7.19
C LYS A 13 3.39 3.81 5.75
N VAL A 14 2.46 4.44 5.05
CA VAL A 14 2.20 4.19 3.62
C VAL A 14 2.67 5.39 2.81
N VAL A 15 3.51 5.17 1.81
CA VAL A 15 4.02 6.20 0.91
C VAL A 15 3.60 5.87 -0.52
N TYR A 16 3.02 6.87 -1.19
CA TYR A 16 2.68 6.79 -2.60
C TYR A 16 3.69 7.63 -3.37
N LYS A 17 4.35 7.00 -4.34
CA LYS A 17 5.24 7.66 -5.29
C LYS A 17 4.63 7.56 -6.67
N LEU A 18 4.51 8.71 -7.34
CA LEU A 18 4.00 8.81 -8.70
C LEU A 18 5.11 9.38 -9.56
N GLU A 19 5.41 8.70 -10.66
CA GLU A 19 6.47 9.08 -11.58
C GLU A 19 5.95 8.98 -13.00
N GLU A 20 6.16 10.00 -13.82
CA GLU A 20 5.88 9.91 -15.25
C GLU A 20 6.97 9.08 -15.93
N LYS A 21 6.56 8.08 -16.70
CA LYS A 21 7.46 7.20 -17.45
C LYS A 21 6.81 6.81 -18.76
N ASN A 22 7.47 7.16 -19.87
CA ASN A 22 7.03 6.82 -21.24
C ASN A 22 5.58 7.27 -21.56
N GLY A 23 5.13 8.40 -21.02
CA GLY A 23 3.76 8.89 -21.23
C GLY A 23 2.70 8.21 -20.35
N GLU A 24 3.10 7.33 -19.43
CA GLU A 24 2.25 6.73 -18.40
C GLU A 24 2.67 7.20 -17.01
N ILE A 25 1.79 7.03 -16.01
CA ILE A 25 2.13 7.30 -14.60
C ILE A 25 2.41 5.97 -13.89
N LEU A 26 3.66 5.77 -13.49
CA LEU A 26 4.06 4.68 -12.62
C LEU A 26 3.70 5.04 -11.16
N VAL A 27 2.81 4.26 -10.56
CA VAL A 27 2.44 4.37 -9.15
C VAL A 27 3.15 3.28 -8.36
N THR A 28 3.95 3.68 -7.36
CA THR A 28 4.60 2.77 -6.40
C THR A 28 4.04 3.03 -5.01
N ILE A 29 3.59 1.98 -4.33
CA ILE A 29 3.13 2.02 -2.95
C ILE A 29 4.15 1.28 -2.08
N THR A 30 4.69 1.95 -1.07
CA THR A 30 5.50 1.30 -0.03
C THR A 30 4.79 1.40 1.30
N GLN A 31 4.72 0.26 2.01
CA GLN A 31 4.18 0.19 3.36
C GLN A 31 5.25 -0.35 4.30
N ASP A 32 5.51 0.38 5.38
CA ASP A 32 6.46 0.02 6.41
C ASP A 32 5.76 -0.17 7.78
N ASN A 33 6.52 -0.66 8.75
CA ASN A 33 6.09 -0.98 10.10
C ASN A 33 5.07 -2.13 10.17
N ASN A 34 5.25 -3.17 9.35
CA ASN A 34 4.46 -4.40 9.44
C ASN A 34 4.80 -5.18 10.71
N ALA A 35 3.78 -5.71 11.40
CA ALA A 35 3.98 -6.30 12.72
C ALA A 35 4.77 -7.63 12.65
N ASN A 36 4.64 -8.34 11.53
CA ASN A 36 5.33 -9.58 11.21
C ASN A 36 5.25 -9.83 9.68
N GLU A 37 5.87 -10.92 9.22
CA GLU A 37 5.89 -11.29 7.80
C GLU A 37 4.49 -11.64 7.26
N GLU A 38 3.65 -12.34 8.03
CA GLU A 38 2.28 -12.65 7.59
C GLU A 38 1.46 -11.37 7.34
N ALA A 39 1.58 -10.37 8.23
CA ALA A 39 0.93 -9.08 8.07
C ALA A 39 1.46 -8.31 6.86
N LYS A 40 2.74 -8.49 6.52
CA LYS A 40 3.34 -7.93 5.30
C LYS A 40 2.73 -8.60 4.07
N ASP A 41 2.68 -9.92 4.01
CA ASP A 41 2.14 -10.68 2.86
C ASP A 41 0.65 -10.38 2.63
N HIS A 42 -0.13 -10.31 3.72
CA HIS A 42 -1.53 -9.89 3.67
C HIS A 42 -1.68 -8.46 3.13
N SER A 43 -0.82 -7.54 3.58
CA SER A 43 -0.82 -6.16 3.10
C SER A 43 -0.44 -6.06 1.62
N GLU A 44 0.57 -6.80 1.18
CA GLU A 44 1.03 -6.84 -0.22
C GLU A 44 -0.08 -7.35 -1.14
N LYS A 45 -0.73 -8.45 -0.77
CA LYS A 45 -1.88 -8.98 -1.53
C LYS A 45 -3.03 -7.97 -1.61
N ASN A 46 -3.32 -7.27 -0.50
CA ASN A 46 -4.36 -6.24 -0.48
C ASN A 46 -4.02 -5.05 -1.39
N TRP A 47 -2.78 -4.54 -1.34
CA TRP A 47 -2.33 -3.48 -2.22
C TRP A 47 -2.36 -3.88 -3.70
N GLY A 48 -2.03 -5.13 -4.02
CA GLY A 48 -2.16 -5.66 -5.38
C GLY A 48 -3.60 -5.60 -5.90
N MET A 49 -4.58 -5.90 -5.04
CA MET A 49 -6.00 -5.77 -5.39
C MET A 49 -6.41 -4.31 -5.61
N VAL A 50 -5.97 -3.40 -4.73
CA VAL A 50 -6.25 -1.96 -4.84
C VAL A 50 -5.68 -1.39 -6.13
N LEU A 51 -4.40 -1.64 -6.43
CA LEU A 51 -3.75 -1.16 -7.66
C LEU A 51 -4.41 -1.74 -8.92
N SER A 52 -4.82 -3.01 -8.88
CA SER A 52 -5.56 -3.63 -9.99
C SER A 52 -6.92 -2.97 -10.22
N GLY A 53 -7.64 -2.63 -9.14
CA GLY A 53 -8.90 -1.90 -9.22
C GLY A 53 -8.72 -0.48 -9.77
N LEU A 54 -7.68 0.22 -9.29
CA LEU A 54 -7.34 1.56 -9.76
C LEU A 54 -7.02 1.56 -11.25
N LYS A 55 -6.21 0.59 -11.70
CA LYS A 55 -5.87 0.42 -13.12
C LYS A 55 -7.13 0.27 -13.98
N LYS A 56 -8.05 -0.62 -13.60
CA LYS A 56 -9.33 -0.83 -14.29
C LYS A 56 -10.23 0.41 -14.33
N LEU A 57 -10.14 1.28 -13.32
CA LEU A 57 -10.96 2.49 -13.25
C LEU A 57 -10.42 3.60 -14.17
N LEU A 58 -9.09 3.71 -14.27
CA LEU A 58 -8.41 4.83 -14.94
C LEU A 58 -8.03 4.53 -16.39
N GLU A 59 -7.73 3.27 -16.71
CA GLU A 59 -7.38 2.83 -18.05
C GLU A 59 -8.63 2.24 -18.73
N ILE A 60 -9.41 3.13 -19.36
CA ILE A 60 -10.59 2.79 -20.16
C ILE A 60 -10.18 2.53 -21.62
#